data_AF-A0A4Z2CLQ9-F1
#
_entry.id   AF-A0A4Z2CLQ9-F1
#
_cell.length_a   1.000
_cell.length_b   1.000
_cell.length_c   1.000
_cell.angle_alpha   90.00
_cell.angle_beta   90.00
_cell.angle_gamma   90.00
#
_symmetry.space_group_name_H-M   'P 1'
#
loop_
_entity.id
_entity.type
_entity.pdbx_description
1 polymer ?
#
loop_
_entity_poly.entity_id
_entity_poly.type
_entity_poly.pdbx_seq_one_letter_code
_entity_poly.pdbx_strand_id
1 'polypeptide(L)'
;MITGDLEPSSGRILVVGHDINQNLLKAQQTLGYCPQFDSLLPYLTGRETLQLFARLRGIQEGLLNEEIDQLLNDLKLTKFAQVLVSRYSGGSRRKLSLAVALVGDVQLVCSDEPTTDVDPISSL
;
A
#
# COMPACT_ATOMS: atom_id res chain seq x y z
N MET A 1 5.52 -5.28 15.26
CA MET A 1 5.09 -6.63 15.71
C MET A 1 4.17 -7.27 14.69
N ILE A 2 2.96 -6.74 14.42
CA ILE A 2 2.03 -7.33 13.44
C ILE A 2 2.60 -7.34 12.01
N THR A 3 3.34 -6.29 11.62
CA THR A 3 4.05 -6.17 10.33
C THR A 3 5.28 -7.09 10.20
N GLY A 4 5.74 -7.69 11.31
CA GLY A 4 6.94 -8.53 11.35
C GLY A 4 8.24 -7.83 11.76
N ASP A 5 8.23 -6.50 11.96
CA ASP A 5 9.48 -5.74 12.25
C ASP A 5 10.06 -6.00 13.65
N LEU A 6 9.25 -6.57 14.56
CA LEU A 6 9.63 -6.85 15.94
C LEU A 6 9.04 -8.20 16.34
N GLU A 7 9.86 -9.06 16.92
CA GLU A 7 9.42 -10.35 17.45
C GLU A 7 8.60 -10.17 18.75
N PRO A 8 7.49 -10.91 18.92
CA PRO A 8 6.76 -10.90 20.17
C PRO A 8 7.56 -11.53 21.32
N SER A 9 7.65 -10.84 22.45
CA SER A 9 8.30 -11.39 23.65
C SER A 9 7.59 -12.63 24.20
N SER A 10 6.26 -12.73 23.99
CA SER A 10 5.46 -13.91 24.29
C SER A 10 4.13 -13.86 23.51
N GLY A 11 3.40 -14.98 23.46
CA GLY A 11 2.13 -15.08 22.77
C GLY A 11 2.25 -15.45 21.29
N ARG A 12 1.14 -15.34 20.55
CA ARG A 12 1.06 -15.64 19.11
C ARG A 12 0.24 -14.57 18.40
N ILE A 13 0.66 -14.22 17.19
CA ILE A 13 -0.07 -13.30 16.30
C ILE A 13 -0.42 -14.07 15.03
N LEU A 14 -1.72 -14.11 14.73
CA LEU A 14 -2.28 -14.77 13.55
C LEU A 14 -2.77 -13.69 12.59
N VAL A 15 -2.12 -13.56 11.43
CA VAL A 15 -2.52 -12.66 10.36
C VAL A 15 -3.19 -13.50 9.28
N VAL A 16 -4.50 -13.32 9.09
CA VAL A 16 -5.27 -14.06 8.07
C VAL A 16 -5.08 -15.58 8.20
N GLY A 17 -5.02 -16.07 9.45
CA GLY A 17 -4.80 -17.49 9.77
C GLY A 17 -3.34 -17.95 9.71
N HIS A 18 -2.38 -17.09 9.37
CA HIS A 18 -0.95 -17.39 9.37
C HIS A 18 -0.28 -16.92 10.65
N ASP A 19 0.38 -17.82 11.37
CA ASP A 19 1.22 -17.47 12.52
C ASP A 19 2.52 -16.82 12.04
N ILE A 20 2.76 -15.57 12.47
CA ILE A 20 3.92 -14.78 12.03
C ILE A 20 5.26 -15.40 12.46
N ASN A 21 5.28 -16.19 13.55
CA ASN A 21 6.50 -16.84 14.04
C ASN A 21 6.85 -18.09 13.23
N GLN A 22 5.87 -18.67 12.52
CA GLN A 22 6.06 -19.90 11.72
C GLN A 22 6.16 -19.61 10.23
N ASN A 23 5.38 -18.66 9.72
CA ASN A 23 5.26 -18.37 8.29
C ASN A 23 5.15 -16.87 8.04
N LEU A 24 6.16 -16.10 8.46
CA LEU A 24 6.19 -14.64 8.32
C LEU A 24 5.91 -14.18 6.89
N LEU A 25 6.51 -14.84 5.90
CA LEU A 25 6.39 -14.45 4.49
C LEU A 25 4.95 -14.58 3.97
N LYS A 26 4.23 -15.65 4.36
CA LYS A 26 2.80 -15.82 4.00
C LYS A 26 1.92 -14.77 4.69
N ALA A 27 2.18 -14.50 5.96
CA ALA A 27 1.48 -13.43 6.69
C ALA A 27 1.69 -12.06 6.01
N GLN A 28 2.93 -11.73 5.64
CA GLN A 28 3.27 -10.47 4.96
C GLN A 28 2.70 -10.35 3.55
N GLN A 29 2.57 -11.46 2.81
CA GLN A 29 1.90 -11.47 1.51
C GLN A 29 0.41 -11.10 1.63
N THR A 30 -0.25 -11.51 2.71
CA THR A 30 -1.67 -11.17 2.96
C THR A 30 -1.88 -9.79 3.60
N LEU A 31 -0.80 -9.09 3.97
CA LEU A 31 -0.81 -7.84 4.73
C LEU A 31 -0.27 -6.66 3.91
N GLY A 32 -1.09 -5.63 3.78
CA GLY A 32 -0.71 -4.29 3.37
C GLY A 32 -0.39 -3.40 4.56
N TYR A 33 0.61 -2.52 4.44
CA TYR A 33 0.92 -1.52 5.47
C TYR A 33 1.04 -0.13 4.84
N CYS A 34 0.26 0.81 5.37
CA CYS A 34 0.32 2.22 5.01
C CYS A 34 0.88 3.02 6.21
N PRO A 35 2.15 3.47 6.17
CA PRO A 35 2.78 4.21 7.26
C PRO A 35 2.18 5.61 7.42
N GLN A 36 2.35 6.25 8.59
CA GLN A 36 1.88 7.63 8.86
C GLN A 36 2.53 8.65 7.91
N PHE A 37 3.85 8.54 7.69
CA PHE A 37 4.59 9.41 6.77
C PHE A 37 4.73 8.76 5.40
N ASP A 38 4.55 9.53 4.33
CA ASP A 38 4.69 9.05 2.95
C ASP A 38 6.13 8.61 2.68
N SER A 39 6.36 7.30 2.54
CA SER A 39 7.65 6.71 2.13
C SER A 39 7.79 6.58 0.60
N LEU A 40 7.06 7.41 -0.14
CA LEU A 40 6.97 7.34 -1.60
C LEU A 40 8.24 7.84 -2.28
N LEU A 41 8.51 7.32 -3.48
CA LEU A 41 9.67 7.69 -4.29
C LEU A 41 9.37 8.96 -5.10
N PRO A 42 9.97 10.13 -4.80
CA PRO A 42 9.56 11.41 -5.37
C PRO A 42 9.89 11.58 -6.87
N TYR A 43 10.80 10.75 -7.38
CA TYR A 43 11.29 10.76 -8.77
C TYR A 43 10.53 9.81 -9.69
N LEU A 44 9.58 9.04 -9.17
CA LEU A 44 8.68 8.21 -9.97
C LEU A 44 7.34 8.92 -10.14
N THR A 45 6.60 8.52 -11.17
CA THR A 45 5.18 8.82 -11.30
C THR A 45 4.33 7.91 -10.41
N GLY A 46 3.06 8.26 -10.19
CA GLY A 46 2.13 7.40 -9.45
C GLY A 46 2.01 6.01 -10.08
N ARG A 47 1.93 5.94 -11.42
CA ARG A 47 1.89 4.67 -12.15
C ARG A 47 3.17 3.86 -11.98
N GLU A 48 4.35 4.46 -12.18
CA GLU A 48 5.63 3.75 -12.02
C GLU A 48 5.83 3.26 -10.58
N THR A 49 5.38 4.04 -9.59
CA THR A 49 5.38 3.63 -8.18
C THR A 49 4.56 2.36 -8.00
N LEU A 50 3.31 2.33 -8.48
CA LEU A 50 2.47 1.13 -8.37
C LEU A 50 3.02 -0.05 -9.15
N GLN A 51 3.60 0.17 -10.34
CA GLN A 51 4.26 -0.88 -11.12
C GLN A 51 5.43 -1.50 -10.37
N LEU A 52 6.25 -0.69 -9.70
CA LEU A 52 7.36 -1.15 -8.89
C LEU A 52 6.87 -2.06 -7.76
N PHE A 53 5.92 -1.57 -6.95
CA PHE A 53 5.41 -2.34 -5.82
C PHE A 53 4.63 -3.59 -6.26
N ALA A 54 3.92 -3.53 -7.38
CA ALA A 54 3.19 -4.67 -7.91
C ALA A 54 4.10 -5.80 -8.38
N ARG A 55 5.22 -5.46 -9.02
CA ARG A 55 6.26 -6.44 -9.36
C ARG A 55 6.93 -7.03 -8.14
N LEU A 56 7.22 -6.22 -7.11
CA LEU A 56 7.76 -6.71 -5.84
C LEU A 56 6.79 -7.66 -5.11
N ARG A 57 5.48 -7.45 -5.27
CA ARG A 57 4.43 -8.35 -4.77
C ARG A 57 4.23 -9.59 -5.65
N GLY A 58 4.84 -9.67 -6.84
CA GLY A 58 4.79 -10.83 -7.72
C GLY A 58 3.54 -10.91 -8.60
N ILE A 59 2.87 -9.79 -8.86
CA ILE A 59 1.74 -9.75 -9.80
C ILE A 59 2.22 -10.12 -11.20
N GLN A 60 1.43 -10.95 -11.90
CA GLN A 60 1.74 -11.39 -13.26
C GLN A 60 1.69 -10.21 -14.24
N GLU A 61 2.65 -10.10 -15.15
CA GLU A 61 2.74 -8.99 -16.12
C GLU A 61 1.46 -8.83 -16.97
N GLY A 62 0.72 -9.92 -17.22
CA GLY A 62 -0.56 -9.86 -17.94
C GLY A 62 -1.70 -9.15 -17.18
N LEU A 63 -1.65 -9.14 -15.85
CA LEU A 63 -2.64 -8.51 -14.97
C LEU A 63 -2.19 -7.15 -14.44
N LEU A 64 -0.89 -6.86 -14.54
CA LEU A 64 -0.25 -5.69 -13.94
C LEU A 64 -0.93 -4.37 -14.29
N ASN A 65 -1.24 -4.14 -15.56
CA ASN A 65 -1.83 -2.86 -15.98
C ASN A 65 -3.28 -2.72 -15.50
N GLU A 66 -4.05 -3.81 -15.53
CA GLU A 66 -5.45 -3.81 -15.09
C GLU A 66 -5.55 -3.49 -13.60
N GLU A 67 -4.75 -4.14 -12.76
CA GLU A 67 -4.75 -3.91 -11.31
C GLU A 67 -4.33 -2.49 -10.97
N ILE A 68 -3.32 -1.95 -11.66
CA ILE A 68 -2.85 -0.58 -11.45
C ILE A 68 -3.89 0.45 -11.90
N ASP A 69 -4.55 0.22 -13.03
CA ASP A 69 -5.60 1.09 -13.54
C ASP A 69 -6.80 1.11 -12.59
N GLN A 70 -7.16 -0.05 -12.03
CA GLN A 70 -8.21 -0.17 -11.03
C GLN A 70 -7.86 0.62 -9.76
N LEU A 71 -6.68 0.42 -9.17
CA LEU A 71 -6.26 1.14 -7.97
C LEU A 71 -6.19 2.66 -8.19
N LEU A 72 -5.68 3.10 -9.34
CA LEU A 72 -5.65 4.53 -9.69
C LEU A 72 -7.05 5.11 -9.80
N ASN A 73 -8.01 4.34 -10.34
CA ASN A 73 -9.39 4.77 -10.47
C ASN A 73 -10.11 4.84 -9.12
N ASP A 74 -10.03 3.77 -8.33
CA ASP A 74 -10.70 3.64 -7.03
C ASP A 74 -10.26 4.74 -6.06
N LEU A 75 -8.99 5.14 -6.13
CA LEU A 75 -8.41 6.20 -5.29
C LEU A 75 -8.43 7.58 -5.97
N LYS A 76 -9.12 7.74 -7.09
CA LYS A 76 -9.28 9.03 -7.82
C LYS A 76 -7.93 9.67 -8.19
N LEU A 77 -6.93 8.85 -8.52
CA LEU A 77 -5.56 9.25 -8.90
C LEU A 77 -5.30 9.19 -10.41
N THR A 78 -6.24 8.71 -11.23
CA THR A 78 -6.07 8.53 -12.69
C THR A 78 -5.49 9.77 -13.40
N LYS A 79 -5.95 10.98 -13.03
CA LYS A 79 -5.46 12.24 -13.62
C LYS A 79 -4.01 12.57 -13.27
N PHE A 80 -3.49 12.01 -12.18
CA PHE A 80 -2.13 12.22 -11.70
C PHE A 80 -1.20 11.04 -12.03
N ALA A 81 -1.70 10.00 -12.71
CA ALA A 81 -0.96 8.75 -12.93
C ALA A 81 0.43 8.96 -13.56
N GLN A 82 0.56 9.92 -14.47
CA GLN A 82 1.82 10.26 -15.18
C GLN A 82 2.53 11.50 -14.60
N VAL A 83 2.07 12.00 -13.46
CA VAL A 83 2.69 13.13 -12.76
C VAL A 83 3.67 12.57 -11.73
N LEU A 84 4.86 13.19 -11.63
CA LEU A 84 5.85 12.84 -10.61
C LEU A 84 5.25 12.99 -9.19
N VAL A 85 5.53 12.04 -8.32
CA VAL A 85 5.06 12.03 -6.93
C VAL A 85 5.50 13.28 -6.17
N SER A 86 6.69 13.83 -6.48
CA SER A 86 7.15 15.12 -5.93
C SER A 86 6.20 16.29 -6.16
N ARG A 87 5.30 16.22 -7.16
CA ARG A 87 4.30 17.25 -7.46
C ARG A 87 2.92 16.97 -6.87
N TYR A 88 2.74 15.86 -6.16
CA TYR A 88 1.46 15.53 -5.53
C TYR A 88 1.22 16.44 -4.32
N SER A 89 -0.04 16.77 -4.06
CA SER A 89 -0.46 17.32 -2.76
C SER A 89 -0.28 16.27 -1.66
N GLY A 90 -0.31 16.69 -0.38
CA GLY A 90 -0.29 15.76 0.75
C GLY A 90 -1.38 14.69 0.64
N GLY A 91 -2.63 15.10 0.38
CA GLY A 91 -3.75 14.16 0.21
C GLY A 91 -3.57 13.20 -0.97
N SER A 92 -3.01 13.63 -2.11
CA SER A 92 -2.74 12.72 -3.23
C SER A 92 -1.60 11.75 -2.92
N ARG A 93 -0.57 12.17 -2.19
CA ARG A 93 0.47 11.27 -1.70
C ARG A 93 -0.10 10.26 -0.72
N ARG A 94 -0.96 10.68 0.21
CA ARG A 94 -1.66 9.78 1.13
C ARG A 94 -2.46 8.71 0.42
N LYS A 95 -3.22 9.09 -0.62
CA LYS A 95 -3.96 8.16 -1.47
C LYS A 95 -3.01 7.19 -2.20
N LEU A 96 -1.88 7.66 -2.70
CA LEU A 96 -0.90 6.80 -3.36
C LEU A 96 -0.23 5.84 -2.36
N SER A 97 0.06 6.27 -1.14
CA SER A 97 0.56 5.42 -0.04
C SER A 97 -0.45 4.31 0.28
N LEU A 98 -1.75 4.64 0.33
CA LEU A 98 -2.81 3.65 0.49
C LEU A 98 -2.89 2.70 -0.71
N ALA A 99 -2.76 3.21 -1.95
CA ALA A 99 -2.73 2.40 -3.15
C ALA A 99 -1.61 1.36 -3.09
N VAL A 100 -0.39 1.77 -2.72
CA VAL A 100 0.77 0.88 -2.54
C VAL A 100 0.50 -0.20 -1.49
N ALA A 101 -0.18 0.13 -0.40
CA ALA A 101 -0.56 -0.84 0.62
C ALA A 101 -1.57 -1.87 0.11
N LEU A 102 -2.43 -1.50 -0.85
CA LEU A 102 -3.49 -2.34 -1.43
C LEU A 102 -3.05 -3.20 -2.61
N VAL A 103 -1.91 -2.88 -3.25
CA VAL A 103 -1.36 -3.65 -4.37
C VAL A 103 -1.10 -5.11 -3.97
N GLY A 104 -1.52 -6.05 -4.83
CA GLY A 104 -1.23 -7.49 -4.70
C GLY A 104 -2.30 -8.28 -3.96
N ASP A 105 -3.57 -7.87 -4.07
CA ASP A 105 -4.73 -8.54 -3.47
C ASP A 105 -4.55 -8.87 -1.97
N VAL A 106 -4.14 -7.86 -1.20
CA VAL A 106 -3.95 -8.01 0.25
C VAL A 106 -5.31 -8.15 0.94
N GLN A 107 -5.40 -9.07 1.90
CA GLN A 107 -6.64 -9.36 2.64
C GLN A 107 -6.82 -8.48 3.87
N LEU A 108 -5.71 -7.96 4.41
CA LEU A 108 -5.70 -7.06 5.56
C LEU A 108 -4.80 -5.87 5.27
N VAL A 109 -5.27 -4.65 5.56
CA VAL A 109 -4.45 -3.43 5.48
C VAL A 109 -4.37 -2.81 6.86
N CYS A 110 -3.15 -2.62 7.36
CA CYS A 110 -2.88 -1.81 8.54
C CYS A 110 -2.55 -0.39 8.08
N SER A 111 -3.37 0.59 8.48
CA SER A 111 -3.11 2.00 8.25
C SER A 111 -2.80 2.68 9.58
N ASP A 112 -1.62 3.27 9.67
CA ASP A 112 -1.26 4.11 10.82
C ASP A 112 -1.81 5.52 10.58
N GLU A 113 -2.68 5.99 11.48
CA GLU A 113 -3.43 7.27 11.39
C GLU A 113 -4.10 7.55 10.03
N PRO A 114 -5.16 6.81 9.64
CA PRO A 114 -5.75 6.90 8.29
C PRO A 114 -6.33 8.28 7.92
N THR A 115 -6.66 9.11 8.92
CA THR A 115 -7.32 10.42 8.72
C THR A 115 -6.40 11.62 8.88
N THR A 116 -5.15 11.43 9.31
CA THR A 116 -4.20 12.54 9.46
C THR A 116 -3.83 13.08 8.07
N ASP A 117 -3.85 14.40 7.91
CA ASP A 117 -3.60 15.13 6.65
C ASP A 117 -4.58 14.87 5.48
N VAL A 118 -5.75 14.26 5.75
CA VAL A 118 -6.85 14.20 4.78
C VAL A 118 -7.79 15.38 5.03
N ASP A 119 -7.85 16.33 4.09
CA ASP A 119 -8.85 17.41 4.11
C ASP A 119 -10.25 16.82 4.34
N PRO A 120 -11.10 17.40 5.23
CA PRO A 120 -12.40 16.85 5.59
C PRO A 120 -13.36 16.69 4.39
N ILE A 121 -13.08 17.35 3.26
CA ILE A 121 -13.85 17.28 2.02
C ILE A 121 -13.45 16.07 1.15
N SER A 122 -12.25 15.50 1.37
CA SER A 122 -11.73 14.35 0.62
C SER A 122 -12.13 12.99 1.20
N SER A 123 -12.82 12.97 2.34
CA SER A 123 -13.30 11.77 3.01
C SER A 123 -14.65 11.36 2.43
N LEU A 124 -14.67 10.74 1.24
CA LEU A 124 -15.76 9.89 0.68
C LEU A 124 -15.33 9.30 -0.69
#